data_AF-A0A1I8ETS8-F1
#
_entry.id   AF-A0A1I8ETS8-F1
#
_cell.length_a   1.000
_cell.length_b   1.000
_cell.length_c   1.000
_cell.angle_alpha   90.00
_cell.angle_beta   90.00
_cell.angle_gamma   90.00
#
_symmetry.space_group_name_H-M   'P 1'
#
loop_
_entity.id
_entity.type
_entity.pdbx_description
1 polymer ?
#
loop_
_entity_poly.entity_id
_entity_poly.type
_entity_poly.pdbx_seq_one_letter_code
_entity_poly.pdbx_strand_id
1 'polypeptide(L)'
;MTPPINNCAIASKQMQLLCSIIKNKAATVSTDSRKLGHLELAYKLSEKYIPIRNAKLNVVKDNCQYIYHSLKNSFKSATLQPYLEAVRKTLEAAMCLEQFSSQVVERYNKPEVEVGTSSELLLTPVVVSRNKQERVLIEPSINSVRVSIAVKQADDIEKILTHKFTRFMCQRADNFIILRRKPMPGYDISFLITATHTEMMYKHKLVDFLIHFMQEIDKEISDMKLALNARARVSAEEFLKRFN
;
A
#
# COMPACT_ATOMS: atom_id res chain seq x y z
N MET A 1 -27.92 44.94 35.78
CA MET A 1 -27.05 44.83 34.59
C MET A 1 -25.91 43.88 34.90
N THR A 2 -26.07 42.61 34.57
CA THR A 2 -24.99 41.61 34.67
C THR A 2 -24.24 41.57 33.33
N PRO A 3 -22.89 41.58 33.33
CA PRO A 3 -22.12 41.62 32.10
C PRO A 3 -22.18 40.26 31.37
N PRO A 4 -22.03 40.25 30.02
CA PRO A 4 -22.09 39.03 29.24
C PRO A 4 -20.90 38.12 29.60
N ILE A 5 -21.22 36.87 29.94
CA ILE A 5 -20.23 35.83 30.24
C ILE A 5 -19.37 35.61 28.98
N ASN A 6 -18.06 35.70 29.20
CA ASN A 6 -17.02 35.78 28.18
C ASN A 6 -16.81 34.41 27.49
N ASN A 7 -17.71 34.05 26.56
CA ASN A 7 -17.70 32.77 25.82
C ASN A 7 -16.38 32.48 25.06
N CYS A 8 -15.55 33.50 24.80
CA CYS A 8 -14.26 33.34 24.14
C CYS A 8 -13.17 32.75 25.05
N ALA A 9 -13.24 32.98 26.37
CA ALA A 9 -12.23 32.48 27.32
C ALA A 9 -12.42 30.99 27.64
N ILE A 10 -13.67 30.50 27.63
CA ILE A 10 -14.01 29.09 27.82
C ILE A 10 -13.56 28.28 26.60
N ALA A 11 -13.77 28.80 25.38
CA ALA A 11 -13.29 28.20 24.15
C ALA A 11 -11.75 28.11 24.09
N SER A 12 -11.03 29.13 24.59
CA SER A 12 -9.57 29.13 24.67
C SER A 12 -9.03 28.05 25.62
N LYS A 13 -9.62 27.90 26.82
CA LYS A 13 -9.21 26.86 27.78
C LYS A 13 -9.57 25.45 27.31
N GLN A 14 -10.73 25.26 26.69
CA GLN A 14 -11.11 23.97 26.09
C GLN A 14 -10.22 23.60 24.90
N MET A 15 -9.82 24.59 24.08
CA MET A 15 -8.91 24.38 22.95
C MET A 15 -7.47 24.08 23.40
N GLN A 16 -6.98 24.77 24.45
CA GLN A 16 -5.68 24.46 25.06
C GLN A 16 -5.67 23.07 25.70
N LEU A 17 -6.78 22.68 26.34
CA LEU A 17 -6.97 21.33 26.87
C LEU A 17 -6.96 20.29 25.73
N LEU A 18 -7.68 20.55 24.64
CA LEU A 18 -7.65 19.71 23.42
C LEU A 18 -6.25 19.60 22.83
N CYS A 19 -5.50 20.69 22.68
CA CYS A 19 -4.12 20.68 22.21
C CYS A 19 -3.18 19.91 23.16
N SER A 20 -3.36 20.03 24.47
CA SER A 20 -2.57 19.28 25.47
C SER A 20 -2.93 17.79 25.48
N ILE A 21 -4.20 17.43 25.28
CA ILE A 21 -4.66 16.04 25.10
C ILE A 21 -4.11 15.47 23.80
N ILE A 22 -4.08 16.23 22.71
CA ILE A 22 -3.50 15.81 21.43
C ILE A 22 -1.98 15.60 21.56
N LYS A 23 -1.27 16.51 22.24
CA LYS A 23 0.17 16.38 22.51
C LYS A 23 0.50 15.18 23.41
N ASN A 24 -0.26 14.95 24.48
CA ASN A 24 -0.06 13.82 25.39
C ASN A 24 -0.52 12.47 24.80
N LYS A 25 -1.54 12.44 23.93
CA LYS A 25 -1.96 11.23 23.20
C LYS A 25 -1.02 10.89 22.04
N ALA A 26 -0.38 11.88 21.41
CA ALA A 26 0.66 11.66 20.41
C ALA A 26 1.90 10.98 21.01
N ALA A 27 2.18 11.18 22.30
CA ALA A 27 3.26 10.50 23.03
C ALA A 27 2.91 9.05 23.44
N THR A 28 1.65 8.62 23.34
CA THR A 28 1.15 7.31 23.81
C THR A 28 0.45 6.51 22.72
N VAL A 29 0.82 6.71 21.45
CA VAL A 29 0.18 6.06 20.29
C VAL A 29 0.47 4.56 20.28
N SER A 30 -0.37 3.83 21.01
CA SER A 30 -0.70 2.43 20.76
C SER A 30 -1.64 2.34 19.54
N THR A 31 -1.46 1.25 18.81
CA THR A 31 -2.03 0.74 17.55
C THR A 31 -3.56 0.73 17.37
N ASP A 32 -4.34 1.51 18.11
CA ASP A 32 -5.82 1.41 18.14
C ASP A 32 -6.52 2.34 17.12
N SER A 33 -7.20 1.73 16.14
CA SER A 33 -7.94 2.41 15.06
C SER A 33 -9.08 3.32 15.55
N ARG A 34 -9.60 3.08 16.76
CA ARG A 34 -10.61 3.95 17.40
C ARG A 34 -10.07 5.34 17.77
N LYS A 35 -8.78 5.45 18.10
CA LYS A 35 -8.15 6.74 18.44
C LYS A 35 -8.01 7.65 17.22
N LEU A 36 -7.91 7.10 16.01
CA LEU A 36 -7.85 7.87 14.76
C LEU A 36 -9.20 8.55 14.43
N GLY A 37 -10.32 7.86 14.70
CA GLY A 37 -11.66 8.41 14.50
C GLY A 37 -11.92 9.66 15.35
N HIS A 38 -11.45 9.66 16.61
CA HIS A 38 -11.53 10.84 17.48
C HIS A 38 -10.67 12.01 16.99
N LEU A 39 -9.49 11.74 16.42
CA LEU A 39 -8.62 12.77 15.82
C LEU A 39 -9.23 13.36 14.54
N GLU A 40 -9.88 12.53 13.72
CA GLU A 40 -10.59 13.00 12.52
C GLU A 40 -11.82 13.85 12.88
N LEU A 41 -12.56 13.47 13.93
CA LEU A 41 -13.67 14.27 14.45
C LEU A 41 -13.17 15.61 15.00
N ALA A 42 -12.04 15.61 15.72
CA ALA A 42 -11.41 16.83 16.23
C ALA A 42 -10.93 17.76 15.09
N TYR A 43 -10.42 17.21 14.00
CA TYR A 43 -10.05 17.97 12.79
C TYR A 43 -11.28 18.58 12.09
N LYS A 44 -12.35 17.80 11.90
CA LYS A 44 -13.62 18.31 11.32
C LYS A 44 -14.27 19.39 12.19
N LEU A 45 -14.16 19.26 13.51
CA LEU A 45 -14.64 20.27 14.46
C LEU A 45 -13.77 21.54 14.43
N SER A 46 -12.44 21.43 14.26
CA SER A 46 -11.58 22.61 14.16
C SER A 46 -11.82 23.42 12.88
N GLU A 47 -12.15 22.77 11.76
CA GLU A 47 -12.59 23.46 10.54
C GLU A 47 -13.92 24.20 10.72
N LYS A 48 -14.84 23.65 11.51
CA LYS A 48 -16.19 24.20 11.73
C LYS A 48 -16.22 25.38 12.70
N TYR A 49 -15.33 25.43 13.69
CA TYR A 49 -15.39 26.39 14.81
C TYR A 49 -14.27 27.44 14.83
N ILE A 50 -13.25 27.37 13.96
CA ILE A 50 -12.17 28.38 13.89
C ILE A 50 -12.46 29.35 12.73
N PRO A 51 -12.95 30.58 13.00
CA PRO A 51 -13.19 31.57 11.94
C PRO A 51 -11.87 32.15 11.41
N ILE A 52 -11.79 32.27 10.08
CA ILE A 52 -10.58 32.55 9.24
C ILE A 52 -9.88 33.90 9.56
N ARG A 53 -10.51 34.79 10.33
CA ARG A 53 -10.06 36.20 10.50
C ARG A 53 -9.00 36.43 11.58
N ASN A 54 -8.52 35.40 12.29
CA ASN A 54 -7.60 35.59 13.42
C ASN A 54 -6.28 34.82 13.21
N ALA A 55 -5.20 35.55 12.90
CA ALA A 55 -3.91 34.98 12.48
C ALA A 55 -3.28 33.99 13.47
N LYS A 56 -3.49 34.19 14.79
CA LYS A 56 -3.03 33.26 15.84
C LYS A 56 -3.78 31.93 15.84
N LEU A 57 -5.06 31.92 15.43
CA LEU A 57 -5.85 30.69 15.31
C LEU A 57 -5.58 29.93 14.01
N ASN A 58 -5.12 30.62 12.95
CA ASN A 58 -4.66 29.97 11.71
C ASN A 58 -3.43 29.09 11.97
N VAL A 59 -2.47 29.56 12.79
CA VAL A 59 -1.30 28.75 13.21
C VAL A 59 -1.71 27.49 13.97
N VAL A 60 -2.79 27.53 14.76
CA VAL A 60 -3.32 26.34 15.46
C VAL A 60 -3.96 25.37 14.46
N LYS A 61 -4.69 25.88 13.46
CA LYS A 61 -5.30 25.09 12.40
C LYS A 61 -4.25 24.37 11.55
N ASP A 62 -3.21 25.09 11.14
CA ASP A 62 -2.09 24.54 10.34
C ASP A 62 -1.31 23.47 11.13
N ASN A 63 -1.05 23.71 12.42
CA ASN A 63 -0.42 22.73 13.29
C ASN A 63 -1.30 21.49 13.54
N CYS A 64 -2.60 21.65 13.73
CA CYS A 64 -3.53 20.52 13.86
C CYS A 64 -3.61 19.70 12.56
N GLN A 65 -3.59 20.36 11.40
CA GLN A 65 -3.58 19.70 10.10
C GLN A 65 -2.28 18.92 9.88
N TYR A 66 -1.14 19.51 10.24
CA TYR A 66 0.17 18.87 10.21
C TYR A 66 0.25 17.67 11.17
N ILE A 67 -0.24 17.81 12.40
CA ILE A 67 -0.28 16.72 13.39
C ILE A 67 -1.20 15.59 12.91
N TYR A 68 -2.38 15.90 12.37
CA TYR A 68 -3.28 14.89 11.80
C TYR A 68 -2.64 14.16 10.62
N HIS A 69 -2.01 14.89 9.68
CA HIS A 69 -1.33 14.27 8.55
C HIS A 69 -0.12 13.44 8.99
N SER A 70 0.67 13.94 9.94
CA SER A 70 1.82 13.23 10.52
C SER A 70 1.40 11.96 11.26
N LEU A 71 0.38 12.03 12.12
CA LEU A 71 -0.19 10.86 12.82
C LEU A 71 -0.85 9.88 11.86
N LYS A 72 -1.57 10.34 10.82
CA LYS A 72 -2.15 9.50 9.78
C LYS A 72 -1.08 8.79 8.95
N ASN A 73 0.04 9.46 8.67
CA ASN A 73 1.19 8.88 7.99
C ASN A 73 1.91 7.85 8.90
N SER A 74 2.05 8.14 10.19
CA SER A 74 2.58 7.20 11.18
C SER A 74 1.68 5.95 11.33
N PHE A 75 0.35 6.12 11.34
CA PHE A 75 -0.59 5.01 11.42
C PHE A 75 -0.65 4.18 10.13
N LYS A 76 -0.50 4.81 8.96
CA LYS A 76 -0.28 4.09 7.70
C LYS A 76 0.97 3.21 7.79
N SER A 77 2.07 3.72 8.36
CA SER A 77 3.29 2.93 8.59
C SER A 77 3.05 1.74 9.54
N ALA A 78 2.17 1.86 10.53
CA ALA A 78 1.85 0.80 11.49
C ALA A 78 1.04 -0.38 10.91
N THR A 79 0.44 -0.23 9.72
CA THR A 79 -0.38 -1.28 9.07
C THR A 79 0.38 -2.10 8.02
N LEU A 80 1.56 -1.64 7.58
CA LEU A 80 2.34 -2.34 6.55
C LEU A 80 2.88 -3.68 7.07
N GLN A 81 3.48 -3.68 8.26
CA GLN A 81 4.08 -4.90 8.85
C GLN A 81 3.04 -6.01 9.07
N PRO A 82 1.87 -5.77 9.70
CA PRO A 82 0.83 -6.79 9.82
C PRO A 82 0.31 -7.31 8.47
N TYR A 83 0.23 -6.42 7.47
CA TYR A 83 -0.20 -6.81 6.12
C TYR A 83 0.80 -7.75 5.45
N LEU A 84 2.09 -7.39 5.47
CA LEU A 84 3.15 -8.22 4.89
C LEU A 84 3.28 -9.56 5.64
N GLU A 85 3.12 -9.57 6.96
CA GLU A 85 3.14 -10.81 7.74
C GLU A 85 1.95 -11.72 7.41
N ALA A 86 0.75 -11.16 7.24
CA ALA A 86 -0.42 -11.92 6.80
C ALA A 86 -0.21 -12.52 5.40
N VAL A 87 0.34 -11.75 4.46
CA VAL A 87 0.69 -12.24 3.12
C VAL A 87 1.76 -13.34 3.22
N ARG A 88 2.80 -13.16 4.03
CA ARG A 88 3.87 -14.14 4.26
C ARG A 88 3.31 -15.47 4.75
N LYS A 89 2.48 -15.45 5.79
CA LYS A 89 1.87 -16.67 6.36
C LYS A 89 0.94 -17.35 5.36
N THR A 90 0.20 -16.58 4.57
CA THR A 90 -0.67 -17.11 3.53
C THR A 90 0.15 -17.77 2.39
N LEU A 91 1.26 -17.16 1.98
CA LEU A 91 2.17 -17.73 0.98
C LEU A 91 2.88 -18.99 1.51
N GLU A 92 3.31 -18.99 2.77
CA GLU A 92 3.91 -20.16 3.41
C GLU A 92 2.95 -21.35 3.41
N ALA A 93 1.65 -21.13 3.64
CA ALA A 93 0.62 -22.16 3.58
C ALA A 93 0.27 -22.56 2.13
N ALA A 94 0.21 -21.59 1.21
CA ALA A 94 -0.17 -21.82 -0.19
C ALA A 94 0.92 -22.56 -1.00
N MET A 95 2.20 -22.34 -0.69
CA MET A 95 3.34 -22.92 -1.42
C MET A 95 3.69 -24.36 -0.96
N CYS A 96 2.69 -25.15 -0.61
CA CYS A 96 2.82 -26.60 -0.37
C CYS A 96 2.48 -27.32 -1.68
N LEU A 97 3.37 -27.16 -2.66
CA LEU A 97 3.19 -27.64 -4.02
C LEU A 97 3.78 -29.03 -4.22
N GLU A 98 3.09 -29.86 -4.99
CA GLU A 98 3.56 -31.19 -5.39
C GLU A 98 3.51 -31.35 -6.91
N GLN A 99 4.41 -32.16 -7.44
CA GLN A 99 4.41 -32.46 -8.87
C GLN A 99 3.18 -33.29 -9.23
N PHE A 100 2.34 -32.75 -10.11
CA PHE A 100 1.07 -33.36 -10.49
C PHE A 100 0.94 -33.44 -12.01
N SER A 101 0.66 -34.63 -12.54
CA SER A 101 0.45 -34.85 -13.98
C SER A 101 -0.97 -34.46 -14.38
N SER A 102 -1.14 -33.92 -15.59
CA SER A 102 -2.45 -33.48 -16.07
C SER A 102 -3.41 -34.65 -16.21
N GLN A 103 -4.63 -34.51 -15.68
CA GLN A 103 -5.68 -35.52 -15.82
C GLN A 103 -6.37 -35.48 -17.19
N VAL A 104 -6.34 -34.33 -17.86
CA VAL A 104 -7.05 -34.09 -19.14
C VAL A 104 -6.19 -34.46 -20.34
N VAL A 105 -4.88 -34.21 -20.27
CA VAL A 105 -3.96 -34.42 -21.39
C VAL A 105 -2.83 -35.35 -20.96
N GLU A 106 -2.77 -36.52 -21.61
CA GLU A 106 -1.76 -37.54 -21.32
C GLU A 106 -0.33 -37.00 -21.51
N ARG A 107 0.57 -37.30 -20.56
CA ARG A 107 2.01 -36.95 -20.59
C ARG A 107 2.31 -35.45 -20.56
N TYR A 108 1.34 -34.60 -20.20
CA TYR A 108 1.58 -33.19 -19.95
C TYR A 108 1.59 -32.90 -18.45
N ASN A 109 2.45 -31.95 -18.05
CA ASN A 109 2.33 -31.26 -16.79
C ASN A 109 2.08 -29.78 -17.09
N LYS A 110 0.94 -29.27 -16.63
CA LYS A 110 0.54 -27.88 -16.79
C LYS A 110 0.21 -27.32 -15.41
N PRO A 111 0.49 -26.02 -15.17
CA PRO A 111 0.07 -25.38 -13.94
C PRO A 111 -1.47 -25.37 -13.84
N GLU A 112 -2.02 -26.13 -12.91
CA GLU A 112 -3.48 -26.33 -12.79
C GLU A 112 -4.21 -25.00 -12.53
N VAL A 113 -3.59 -24.06 -11.81
CA VAL A 113 -4.15 -22.72 -11.55
C VAL A 113 -4.37 -21.89 -12.83
N GLU A 114 -3.62 -22.14 -13.91
CA GLU A 114 -3.80 -21.45 -15.20
C GLU A 114 -4.80 -22.15 -16.11
N VAL A 115 -4.86 -23.49 -16.05
CA VAL A 115 -5.73 -24.29 -16.92
C VAL A 115 -7.17 -24.29 -16.40
N GLY A 116 -7.36 -24.48 -15.10
CA GLY A 116 -8.65 -24.40 -14.43
C GLY A 116 -9.69 -25.44 -14.88
N THR A 117 -9.27 -26.55 -15.49
CA THR A 117 -10.19 -27.60 -15.96
C THR A 117 -10.69 -28.50 -14.84
N SER A 118 -9.83 -28.79 -13.87
CA SER A 118 -10.09 -29.69 -12.75
C SER A 118 -10.33 -28.90 -11.47
N SER A 119 -11.60 -28.68 -11.12
CA SER A 119 -11.99 -27.88 -9.95
C SER A 119 -11.51 -28.47 -8.62
N GLU A 120 -11.34 -29.78 -8.56
CA GLU A 120 -10.86 -30.55 -7.41
C GLU A 120 -9.36 -30.31 -7.10
N LEU A 121 -8.61 -29.81 -8.08
CA LEU A 121 -7.18 -29.49 -7.93
C LEU A 121 -6.94 -28.02 -7.55
N LEU A 122 -8.00 -27.21 -7.63
CA LEU A 122 -7.96 -25.80 -7.28
C LEU A 122 -8.34 -25.61 -5.81
N LEU A 123 -7.58 -24.79 -5.11
CA LEU A 123 -7.89 -24.39 -3.75
C LEU A 123 -8.62 -23.06 -3.74
N THR A 124 -9.27 -22.75 -2.62
CA THR A 124 -10.01 -21.49 -2.47
C THR A 124 -9.09 -20.28 -2.62
N PRO A 125 -9.36 -19.36 -3.55
CA PRO A 125 -8.61 -18.12 -3.67
C PRO A 125 -8.73 -17.27 -2.41
N VAL A 126 -7.61 -16.71 -1.95
CA VAL A 126 -7.55 -15.84 -0.78
C VAL A 126 -7.11 -14.45 -1.19
N VAL A 127 -7.80 -13.42 -0.71
CA VAL A 127 -7.42 -12.03 -0.92
C VAL A 127 -7.00 -11.42 0.42
N VAL A 128 -5.77 -10.94 0.48
CA VAL A 128 -5.26 -10.18 1.63
C VAL A 128 -5.19 -8.71 1.21
N SER A 129 -5.96 -7.86 1.88
CA SER A 129 -6.05 -6.43 1.57
C SER A 129 -5.60 -5.57 2.74
N ARG A 130 -4.72 -4.58 2.48
CA ARG A 130 -4.39 -3.53 3.45
C ARG A 130 -5.37 -2.36 3.36
N ASN A 131 -5.76 -2.02 2.14
CA ASN A 131 -6.75 -0.99 1.84
C ASN A 131 -7.48 -1.35 0.52
N LYS A 132 -8.36 -0.47 0.03
CA LYS A 132 -9.14 -0.74 -1.20
C LYS A 132 -8.26 -0.87 -2.46
N GLN A 133 -7.10 -0.22 -2.48
CA GLN A 133 -6.19 -0.18 -3.63
C GLN A 133 -5.12 -1.28 -3.53
N GLU A 134 -4.53 -1.44 -2.35
CA GLU A 134 -3.42 -2.34 -2.04
C GLU A 134 -3.93 -3.69 -1.51
N ARG A 135 -3.81 -4.71 -2.35
CA ARG A 135 -4.29 -6.06 -2.08
C ARG A 135 -3.48 -7.10 -2.86
N VAL A 136 -3.32 -8.29 -2.28
CA VAL A 136 -2.77 -9.47 -2.96
C VAL A 136 -3.85 -10.52 -3.08
N LEU A 137 -4.01 -11.07 -4.28
CA LEU A 137 -4.80 -12.27 -4.55
C LEU A 137 -3.84 -13.46 -4.66
N ILE A 138 -4.12 -14.50 -3.89
CA ILE A 138 -3.37 -15.75 -3.88
C ILE A 138 -4.35 -16.84 -4.30
N GLU A 139 -4.05 -17.48 -5.43
CA GLU A 139 -4.83 -18.57 -6.02
C GLU A 139 -3.95 -19.82 -5.96
N PRO A 140 -4.14 -20.69 -4.95
CA PRO A 140 -3.37 -21.92 -4.84
C PRO A 140 -4.03 -23.06 -5.62
N SER A 141 -3.21 -24.02 -6.05
CA SER A 141 -3.62 -25.31 -6.60
C SER A 141 -2.61 -26.37 -6.14
N ILE A 142 -2.84 -27.63 -6.50
CA ILE A 142 -1.95 -28.74 -6.13
C ILE A 142 -0.49 -28.58 -6.59
N ASN A 143 -0.27 -28.10 -7.82
CA ASN A 143 1.07 -28.05 -8.44
C ASN A 143 1.56 -26.64 -8.76
N SER A 144 0.73 -25.62 -8.51
CA SER A 144 1.07 -24.23 -8.80
C SER A 144 0.30 -23.23 -7.94
N VAL A 145 0.91 -22.08 -7.67
CA VAL A 145 0.28 -20.92 -7.03
C VAL A 145 0.40 -19.72 -7.95
N ARG A 146 -0.71 -19.02 -8.16
CA ARG A 146 -0.71 -17.70 -8.79
C ARG A 146 -0.84 -16.63 -7.72
N VAL A 147 0.04 -15.63 -7.76
CA VAL A 147 0.07 -14.51 -6.82
C VAL A 147 -0.07 -13.22 -7.61
N SER A 148 -1.15 -12.48 -7.41
CA SER A 148 -1.41 -11.21 -8.12
C SER A 148 -1.43 -10.05 -7.14
N ILE A 149 -0.63 -9.03 -7.42
CA ILE A 149 -0.39 -7.89 -6.52
C ILE A 149 -0.97 -6.63 -7.15
N ALA A 150 -1.79 -5.92 -6.39
CA ALA A 150 -2.25 -4.57 -6.70
C ALA A 150 -1.42 -3.59 -5.86
N VAL A 151 -0.67 -2.73 -6.55
CA VAL A 151 0.25 -1.77 -5.97
C VAL A 151 -0.53 -0.49 -5.63
N LYS A 152 -0.10 0.20 -4.58
CA LYS A 152 -0.71 1.48 -4.20
C LYS A 152 -0.46 2.53 -5.30
N GLN A 153 -1.52 3.25 -5.68
CA GLN A 153 -1.45 4.32 -6.68
C GLN A 153 -2.17 5.54 -6.11
N ALA A 154 -1.42 6.55 -5.65
CA ALA A 154 -2.00 7.75 -5.04
C ALA A 154 -2.46 8.79 -6.08
N ASP A 155 -1.69 8.95 -7.16
CA ASP A 155 -1.89 9.98 -8.19
C ASP A 155 -1.76 9.39 -9.61
N ASP A 156 -2.20 10.13 -10.63
CA ASP A 156 -2.08 9.72 -12.03
C ASP A 156 -0.63 9.50 -12.48
N ILE A 157 0.32 10.26 -11.93
CA ILE A 157 1.75 10.07 -12.20
C ILE A 157 2.20 8.69 -11.68
N GLU A 158 1.83 8.33 -10.45
CA GLU A 158 2.17 7.02 -9.88
C GLU A 158 1.51 5.89 -10.68
N LYS A 159 0.26 6.06 -11.12
CA LYS A 159 -0.41 5.08 -11.99
C LYS A 159 0.39 4.82 -13.28
N ILE A 160 0.88 5.87 -13.93
CA ILE A 160 1.69 5.74 -15.16
C ILE A 160 3.05 5.11 -14.84
N LEU A 161 3.71 5.51 -13.75
CA LEU A 161 4.99 4.97 -13.33
C LEU A 161 4.88 3.49 -12.99
N THR A 162 3.89 3.09 -12.19
CA THR A 162 3.61 1.68 -11.85
C THR A 162 3.35 0.86 -13.10
N HIS A 163 2.49 1.34 -14.02
CA HIS A 163 2.22 0.63 -15.27
C HIS A 163 3.48 0.46 -16.14
N LYS A 164 4.33 1.49 -16.25
CA LYS A 164 5.59 1.40 -17.01
C LYS A 164 6.60 0.45 -16.34
N PHE A 165 6.71 0.52 -15.02
CA PHE A 165 7.60 -0.32 -14.22
C PHE A 165 7.22 -1.80 -14.32
N THR A 166 5.95 -2.14 -14.08
CA THR A 166 5.50 -3.53 -14.16
C THR A 166 5.57 -4.06 -15.59
N ARG A 167 5.26 -3.24 -16.60
CA ARG A 167 5.44 -3.62 -18.01
C ARG A 167 6.90 -3.92 -18.35
N PHE A 168 7.85 -3.12 -17.85
CA PHE A 168 9.28 -3.36 -18.04
C PHE A 168 9.70 -4.70 -17.40
N MET A 169 9.21 -5.01 -16.20
CA MET A 169 9.46 -6.29 -15.54
C MET A 169 8.88 -7.46 -16.36
N CYS A 170 7.63 -7.37 -16.81
CA CYS A 170 6.97 -8.42 -17.60
C CYS A 170 7.67 -8.69 -18.94
N GLN A 171 8.28 -7.68 -19.58
CA GLN A 171 9.08 -7.87 -20.80
C GLN A 171 10.33 -8.73 -20.58
N ARG A 172 10.77 -8.88 -19.33
CA ARG A 172 11.97 -9.64 -18.94
C ARG A 172 11.62 -10.94 -18.21
N ALA A 173 10.35 -11.36 -18.27
CA ALA A 173 9.86 -12.56 -17.59
C ALA A 173 10.62 -13.85 -17.97
N ASP A 174 11.24 -13.91 -19.15
CA ASP A 174 12.05 -15.08 -19.56
C ASP A 174 13.29 -15.28 -18.67
N ASN A 175 13.90 -14.19 -18.20
CA ASN A 175 15.01 -14.25 -17.24
C ASN A 175 14.51 -14.37 -15.79
N PHE A 176 13.24 -14.06 -15.56
CA PHE A 176 12.63 -13.99 -14.24
C PHE A 176 11.49 -14.98 -14.16
N ILE A 177 11.87 -16.26 -14.06
CA ILE A 177 11.07 -17.46 -14.32
C ILE A 177 9.75 -17.57 -13.57
N ILE A 178 9.60 -16.88 -12.42
CA ILE A 178 8.37 -16.88 -11.63
C ILE A 178 7.37 -15.79 -12.05
N LEU A 179 7.74 -14.88 -12.96
CA LEU A 179 6.90 -13.76 -13.35
C LEU A 179 5.99 -14.12 -14.53
N ARG A 180 4.72 -13.74 -14.46
CA ARG A 180 3.80 -13.86 -15.60
C ARG A 180 4.06 -12.73 -16.59
N ARG A 181 4.04 -13.06 -17.88
CA ARG A 181 4.16 -12.09 -19.00
C ARG A 181 3.01 -11.07 -19.02
N LYS A 182 1.85 -11.43 -18.48
CA LYS A 182 0.68 -10.57 -18.36
C LYS A 182 0.09 -10.68 -16.96
N PRO A 183 -0.20 -9.57 -16.27
CA PRO A 183 -0.89 -9.59 -14.99
C PRO A 183 -2.35 -10.04 -15.13
N MET A 184 -2.93 -10.47 -14.02
CA MET A 184 -4.37 -10.72 -13.94
C MET A 184 -5.17 -9.42 -14.03
N PRO A 185 -6.39 -9.44 -14.60
CA PRO A 185 -7.23 -8.25 -14.71
C PRO A 185 -7.51 -7.66 -13.31
N GLY A 186 -7.31 -6.35 -13.18
CA GLY A 186 -7.50 -5.63 -11.92
C GLY A 186 -6.29 -5.65 -10.97
N TYR A 187 -5.18 -6.27 -11.38
CA TYR A 187 -3.91 -6.30 -10.66
C TYR A 187 -2.78 -5.78 -11.55
N ASP A 188 -1.69 -5.29 -10.94
CA ASP A 188 -0.60 -4.62 -11.67
C ASP A 188 0.50 -5.59 -12.11
N ILE A 189 0.73 -6.63 -11.30
CA ILE A 189 1.74 -7.67 -11.56
C ILE A 189 1.27 -9.01 -11.02
N SER A 190 1.62 -10.10 -11.73
CA SER A 190 1.29 -11.45 -11.29
C SER A 190 2.49 -12.38 -11.42
N PHE A 191 2.61 -13.29 -10.46
CA PHE A 191 3.60 -14.34 -10.38
C PHE A 191 2.92 -15.70 -10.55
N LEU A 192 3.63 -16.63 -11.17
CA LEU A 192 3.25 -18.02 -11.30
C LEU A 192 4.39 -18.86 -10.73
N ILE A 193 4.11 -19.53 -9.62
CA ILE A 193 5.05 -20.42 -8.95
C ILE A 193 4.55 -21.85 -9.16
N THR A 194 5.39 -22.71 -9.73
CA THR A 194 5.07 -24.12 -9.98
C THR A 194 5.86 -25.01 -9.03
N ALA A 195 5.46 -26.29 -8.93
CA ALA A 195 6.20 -27.29 -8.17
C ALA A 195 7.67 -27.39 -8.60
N THR A 196 7.94 -27.25 -9.91
CA THR A 196 9.31 -27.19 -10.45
C THR A 196 10.13 -26.02 -9.90
N HIS A 197 9.51 -24.87 -9.64
CA HIS A 197 10.20 -23.72 -9.03
C HIS A 197 10.57 -24.00 -7.57
N THR A 198 9.71 -24.70 -6.82
CA THR A 198 9.99 -25.09 -5.43
C THR A 198 10.99 -26.24 -5.31
N GLU A 199 11.18 -27.03 -6.37
CA GLU A 199 12.25 -28.04 -6.46
C GLU A 199 13.62 -27.39 -6.75
N MET A 200 13.67 -26.39 -7.63
CA MET A 200 14.90 -25.69 -8.00
C MET A 200 15.35 -24.66 -6.96
N MET A 201 14.41 -24.02 -6.26
CA MET A 201 14.66 -22.93 -5.32
C MET A 201 13.99 -23.21 -3.99
N TYR A 202 14.66 -22.84 -2.89
CA TYR A 202 14.05 -23.00 -1.57
C TYR A 202 12.78 -22.16 -1.42
N LYS A 203 11.68 -22.82 -1.06
CA LYS A 203 10.37 -22.19 -0.78
C LYS A 203 10.48 -20.91 0.07
N HIS A 204 11.22 -20.95 1.18
CA HIS A 204 11.35 -19.80 2.07
C HIS A 204 12.01 -18.60 1.39
N LYS A 205 12.97 -18.83 0.47
CA LYS A 205 13.59 -17.76 -0.33
C LYS A 205 12.63 -17.17 -1.34
N LEU A 206 11.73 -17.96 -1.93
CA LEU A 206 10.68 -17.45 -2.81
C LEU A 206 9.70 -16.56 -2.05
N VAL A 207 9.29 -16.99 -0.85
CA VAL A 207 8.42 -16.17 0.02
C VAL A 207 9.13 -14.87 0.41
N ASP A 208 10.39 -14.93 0.87
CA ASP A 208 11.18 -13.75 1.21
C ASP A 208 11.32 -12.80 0.01
N PHE A 209 11.58 -13.35 -1.17
CA PHE A 209 11.66 -12.58 -2.41
C PHE A 209 10.35 -11.84 -2.69
N LEU A 210 9.18 -12.50 -2.60
CA LEU A 210 7.89 -11.85 -2.85
C LEU A 210 7.60 -10.73 -1.85
N ILE A 211 7.88 -10.95 -0.56
CA ILE A 211 7.70 -9.93 0.48
C ILE A 211 8.66 -8.75 0.26
N HIS A 212 9.92 -9.03 -0.07
CA HIS A 212 10.90 -8.00 -0.39
C HIS A 212 10.49 -7.21 -1.63
N PHE A 213 10.02 -7.89 -2.67
CA PHE A 213 9.51 -7.26 -3.89
C PHE A 213 8.34 -6.30 -3.59
N MET A 214 7.39 -6.70 -2.74
CA MET A 214 6.31 -5.83 -2.30
C MET A 214 6.80 -4.57 -1.55
N GLN A 215 7.88 -4.68 -0.78
CA GLN A 215 8.47 -3.55 -0.06
C GLN A 215 9.23 -2.59 -1.00
N GLU A 216 10.03 -3.14 -1.93
CA GLU A 216 10.87 -2.32 -2.80
C GLU A 216 10.08 -1.62 -3.91
N ILE A 217 8.96 -2.17 -4.39
CA ILE A 217 8.14 -1.48 -5.41
C ILE A 217 7.70 -0.10 -4.91
N ASP A 218 7.14 -0.01 -3.71
CA ASP A 218 6.62 1.25 -3.18
C ASP A 218 7.72 2.32 -3.09
N LYS A 219 8.93 1.91 -2.72
CA LYS A 219 10.10 2.76 -2.65
C LYS A 219 10.57 3.18 -4.05
N GLU A 220 10.69 2.24 -4.97
CA GLU A 220 11.13 2.50 -6.35
C GLU A 220 10.18 3.44 -7.10
N ILE A 221 8.85 3.27 -6.96
CA ILE A 221 7.87 4.19 -7.54
C ILE A 221 8.03 5.61 -6.95
N SER A 222 8.27 5.69 -5.64
CA SER A 222 8.47 6.98 -4.95
C SER A 222 9.75 7.67 -5.44
N ASP A 223 10.85 6.94 -5.57
CA ASP A 223 12.13 7.45 -6.06
C ASP A 223 12.05 7.89 -7.53
N MET A 224 11.37 7.12 -8.38
CA MET A 224 11.09 7.51 -9.77
C MET A 224 10.26 8.80 -9.86
N LYS A 225 9.26 8.97 -8.99
CA LYS A 225 8.44 10.19 -8.94
C LYS A 225 9.28 11.41 -8.54
N LEU A 226 10.14 11.27 -7.53
CA LEU A 226 11.06 12.33 -7.12
C LEU A 226 12.03 12.70 -8.25
N ALA A 227 12.62 11.70 -8.91
CA ALA A 227 13.54 11.90 -10.04
C ALA A 227 12.85 12.55 -11.25
N LEU A 228 11.57 12.24 -11.51
CA LEU A 228 10.79 12.88 -12.57
C LEU A 228 10.55 14.35 -12.25
N ASN A 229 10.13 14.68 -11.03
CA ASN A 229 9.88 16.05 -10.61
C ASN A 229 11.16 16.91 -10.59
N ALA A 230 12.27 16.34 -10.12
CA ALA A 230 13.56 17.03 -10.13
C ALA A 230 14.01 17.38 -11.56
N ARG A 231 13.90 16.42 -12.50
CA ARG A 231 14.24 16.66 -13.91
C ARG A 231 13.33 17.69 -14.57
N ALA A 232 12.02 17.62 -14.31
CA ALA A 232 11.06 18.59 -14.84
C ALA A 232 11.40 20.02 -14.39
N ARG A 233 11.81 20.20 -13.13
CA ARG A 233 12.26 21.50 -12.60
C ARG A 233 13.50 22.01 -13.32
N VAL A 234 14.54 21.18 -13.43
CA VAL A 234 15.79 21.56 -14.12
C VAL A 234 15.52 21.94 -15.58
N SER A 235 14.70 21.18 -16.29
CA SER A 235 14.32 21.49 -17.67
C SER A 235 13.57 22.82 -17.79
N ALA A 236 12.68 23.13 -16.85
CA ALA A 236 11.96 24.41 -16.83
C ALA A 236 12.89 25.59 -16.52
N GLU A 237 13.77 25.45 -15.52
CA GLU A 237 14.77 26.48 -15.17
C GLU A 237 15.69 26.79 -16.36
N GLU A 238 16.19 25.75 -17.03
CA GLU A 238 17.10 25.91 -18.17
C GLU A 238 16.40 26.55 -19.38
N PHE A 239 15.13 26.22 -19.61
CA PHE A 239 14.34 26.87 -20.65
C PHE A 239 14.13 28.36 -20.35
N LEU A 240 13.80 28.71 -19.10
CA LEU A 240 13.51 30.10 -18.69
C LEU A 240 14.77 30.99 -18.69
N LYS A 241 15.96 30.44 -18.42
CA LYS A 241 17.23 31.19 -18.52
C LYS A 241 17.46 31.84 -19.89
N ARG A 242 16.87 31.31 -20.96
CA ARG A 242 17.02 31.87 -22.33
C ARG A 242 16.18 33.11 -22.59
N PHE A 243 15.24 33.43 -21.70
CA PHE A 243 14.35 34.58 -21.82
C PHE A 243 14.72 35.74 -20.88
N ASN A 244 15.73 35.54 -20.03
CA ASN A 244 16.35 36.56 -19.18
C ASN A 244 17.73 36.92 -19.73
#